data_AF-A0A8C1XY37-F1
#
_entry.id   AF-A0A8C1XY37-F1
#
_cell.length_a   1.000
_cell.length_b   1.000
_cell.length_c   1.000
_cell.angle_alpha   90.00
_cell.angle_beta   90.00
_cell.angle_gamma   90.00
#
_symmetry.space_group_name_H-M   'P 1'
#
loop_
_entity.id
_entity.type
_entity.pdbx_description
1 polymer ?
#
loop_
_entity_poly.entity_id
_entity_poly.type
_entity_poly.pdbx_seq_one_letter_code
_entity_poly.pdbx_strand_id
1 'polypeptide(L)'
;MLTQFAKQRLEENLDQYDVWADKFEDLPLYFMTFHGQQNIKTVLDTMQHAVYLYDISHVVIDNLQFMMGQENLSLDKFAVQDHIIGAFRKFATNSCCHVTLIIHPRKEEDDKELQTASIFGTAKVGL
;
A
#
# COMPACT_ATOMS: atom_id res chain seq x y z
N MET A 1 -6.70 8.41 -10.10
CA MET A 1 -6.93 7.15 -10.83
C MET A 1 -7.84 7.34 -12.03
N LEU A 2 -9.06 7.88 -11.90
CA LEU A 2 -9.98 8.09 -13.03
C LEU A 2 -9.35 8.82 -14.23
N THR A 3 -8.68 9.96 -14.02
CA THR A 3 -7.98 10.72 -15.07
C THR A 3 -6.86 9.91 -15.74
N GLN A 4 -6.13 9.08 -14.97
CA GLN A 4 -5.07 8.21 -15.50
C GLN A 4 -5.67 7.06 -16.33
N PHE A 5 -6.79 6.49 -15.89
CA PHE A 5 -7.53 5.48 -16.62
C PHE A 5 -8.08 6.03 -17.95
N ALA A 6 -8.65 7.24 -17.92
CA ALA A 6 -9.15 7.94 -19.10
C ALA A 6 -8.03 8.40 -20.07
N LYS A 7 -6.77 8.45 -19.61
CA LYS A 7 -5.59 8.92 -20.37
C LYS A 7 -5.76 10.33 -20.96
N GLN A 8 -6.63 11.14 -20.36
CA GLN A 8 -6.89 12.51 -20.77
C GLN A 8 -7.27 13.38 -19.57
N ARG A 9 -7.15 14.69 -19.73
CA ARG A 9 -7.53 15.67 -18.69
C ARG A 9 -9.05 15.85 -18.72
N LEU A 10 -9.75 15.15 -17.82
CA LEU A 10 -11.22 15.22 -17.71
C LEU A 10 -11.72 16.61 -17.29
N GLU A 11 -10.90 17.38 -16.58
CA GLU A 11 -11.18 18.79 -16.25
C GLU A 11 -11.39 19.66 -17.50
N GLU A 12 -10.73 19.31 -18.61
CA GLU A 12 -10.82 20.01 -19.90
C GLU A 12 -11.86 19.37 -20.84
N ASN A 13 -12.42 18.21 -20.49
CA ASN A 13 -13.32 17.39 -21.31
C ASN A 13 -14.50 16.87 -20.46
N LEU A 14 -15.24 17.79 -19.82
CA LEU A 14 -16.30 17.47 -18.86
C LEU A 14 -17.45 16.67 -19.48
N ASP A 15 -17.69 16.84 -20.78
CA ASP A 15 -18.69 16.09 -21.57
C ASP A 15 -18.40 14.58 -21.63
N GLN A 16 -17.14 14.18 -21.41
CA GLN A 16 -16.73 12.78 -21.39
C GLN A 16 -16.65 12.21 -19.96
N TYR A 17 -16.87 13.01 -18.92
CA TYR A 17 -16.68 12.59 -17.53
C TYR A 17 -17.52 11.37 -17.19
N ASP A 18 -18.84 11.43 -17.40
CA ASP A 18 -19.77 10.36 -17.06
C ASP A 18 -19.42 9.05 -17.79
N VAL A 19 -19.08 9.15 -19.08
CA VAL A 19 -18.67 8.00 -19.90
C VAL A 19 -17.43 7.31 -19.34
N TRP A 20 -16.47 8.07 -18.82
CA TRP A 20 -15.26 7.50 -18.20
C TRP A 20 -15.51 7.02 -16.78
N ALA A 21 -16.41 7.68 -16.03
CA ALA A 21 -16.81 7.26 -14.69
C ALA A 21 -17.50 5.89 -14.73
N ASP A 22 -18.46 5.70 -15.63
CA ASP A 22 -19.16 4.41 -15.81
C ASP A 22 -18.17 3.29 -16.13
N LYS A 23 -17.26 3.53 -17.09
CA LYS A 23 -16.20 2.54 -17.44
C LYS A 23 -15.23 2.25 -16.30
N PHE A 24 -15.02 3.22 -15.41
CA PHE A 24 -14.14 3.06 -14.26
C PHE A 24 -14.84 2.28 -13.14
N GLU A 25 -16.16 2.44 -12.98
CA GLU A 25 -16.98 1.68 -12.04
C GLU A 25 -17.01 0.18 -12.38
N ASP A 26 -16.93 -0.17 -13.66
CA ASP A 26 -16.83 -1.57 -14.11
C ASP A 26 -15.52 -2.27 -13.69
N LEU A 27 -14.50 -1.53 -13.23
CA LEU A 27 -13.25 -2.12 -12.79
C LEU A 27 -13.45 -2.85 -11.46
N PRO A 28 -12.86 -4.06 -11.27
CA PRO A 28 -12.93 -4.80 -10.01
C PRO A 28 -11.98 -4.20 -8.96
N LEU A 29 -12.16 -2.91 -8.65
CA LEU A 29 -11.37 -2.14 -7.72
C LEU A 29 -12.20 -1.81 -6.48
N TYR A 30 -11.69 -2.20 -5.32
CA TYR A 30 -12.33 -1.94 -4.03
C TYR A 30 -11.44 -1.01 -3.21
N PHE A 31 -12.02 0.08 -2.73
CA PHE A 31 -11.34 1.06 -1.89
C PHE A 31 -11.69 0.84 -0.43
N MET A 32 -10.67 0.79 0.42
CA MET A 32 -10.85 0.68 1.87
C MET A 32 -10.85 2.08 2.48
N THR A 33 -11.81 2.37 3.35
CA THR A 33 -11.95 3.66 4.03
C THR A 33 -11.10 3.73 5.30
N PHE A 34 -9.81 3.39 5.18
CA PHE A 34 -8.86 3.53 6.26
C PHE A 34 -8.32 4.96 6.29
N HIS A 35 -8.43 5.62 7.45
CA HIS A 35 -7.98 6.99 7.66
C HIS A 35 -7.15 7.09 8.94
N GLY A 36 -6.09 7.89 8.92
CA GLY A 36 -5.20 8.07 10.08
C GLY A 36 -4.53 6.76 10.53
N GLN A 37 -3.79 6.76 11.63
CA GLN A 37 -3.02 5.57 12.03
C GLN A 37 -3.92 4.33 12.23
N GLN A 38 -3.52 3.19 11.67
CA GLN A 38 -4.26 1.93 11.80
C GLN A 38 -3.37 0.81 12.33
N ASN A 39 -3.95 -0.03 13.19
CA ASN A 39 -3.30 -1.24 13.68
C ASN A 39 -3.18 -2.26 12.54
N ILE A 40 -1.99 -2.86 12.38
CA ILE A 40 -1.76 -3.89 11.37
C ILE A 40 -2.75 -5.05 11.43
N LYS A 41 -3.15 -5.48 12.63
CA LYS A 41 -4.11 -6.58 12.79
C LYS A 41 -5.44 -6.25 12.10
N THR A 42 -5.94 -5.03 12.29
CA THR A 42 -7.17 -4.56 11.63
C THR A 42 -7.03 -4.58 10.11
N VAL A 43 -5.86 -4.15 9.61
CA VAL A 43 -5.57 -4.17 8.16
C VAL A 43 -5.57 -5.60 7.64
N LEU A 44 -4.85 -6.52 8.30
CA LEU A 44 -4.77 -7.93 7.92
C LEU A 44 -6.13 -8.64 7.97
N ASP A 45 -6.91 -8.43 9.04
CA ASP A 45 -8.24 -9.03 9.18
C ASP A 45 -9.16 -8.56 8.05
N THR A 46 -9.07 -7.28 7.67
CA THR A 46 -9.88 -6.73 6.58
C THR A 46 -9.40 -7.23 5.21
N MET A 47 -8.09 -7.35 4.99
CA MET A 47 -7.53 -7.98 3.80
C MET A 47 -7.98 -9.44 3.67
N GLN A 48 -7.95 -10.21 4.77
CA GLN A 48 -8.40 -11.60 4.79
C GLN A 48 -9.87 -11.72 4.43
N HIS A 49 -10.70 -10.84 4.99
CA HIS A 49 -12.12 -10.77 4.68
C HIS A 49 -12.37 -10.44 3.20
N ALA A 50 -11.60 -9.49 2.65
CA ALA A 50 -11.73 -9.09 1.25
C ALA A 50 -11.36 -10.22 0.28
N VAL A 51 -10.26 -10.94 0.55
CA VAL A 51 -9.88 -12.13 -0.24
C VAL A 51 -10.96 -13.21 -0.14
N TYR A 52 -11.50 -13.45 1.06
CA TYR A 52 -12.50 -14.50 1.28
C TYR A 52 -13.85 -14.21 0.60
N LEU A 53 -14.34 -12.97 0.64
CA LEU A 53 -15.67 -12.63 0.11
C LEU A 53 -15.67 -12.20 -1.35
N TYR A 54 -14.63 -11.49 -1.80
CA TYR A 54 -14.62 -10.84 -3.10
C TYR A 54 -13.54 -11.41 -4.04
N ASP A 55 -12.91 -12.53 -3.65
CA ASP A 55 -11.85 -13.19 -4.41
C ASP A 55 -10.71 -12.23 -4.82
N ILE A 56 -10.36 -11.29 -3.92
CA ILE A 56 -9.28 -10.32 -4.17
C ILE A 56 -7.95 -11.04 -4.35
N SER A 57 -7.34 -10.84 -5.51
CA SER A 57 -6.05 -11.44 -5.86
C SER A 57 -4.86 -10.51 -5.67
N HIS A 58 -5.09 -9.19 -5.54
CA HIS A 58 -4.05 -8.18 -5.36
C HIS A 58 -4.51 -7.08 -4.40
N VAL A 59 -3.72 -6.84 -3.37
CA VAL A 59 -3.88 -5.73 -2.43
C VAL A 59 -2.75 -4.71 -2.61
N VAL A 60 -3.11 -3.43 -2.68
CA VAL A 60 -2.18 -2.30 -2.67
C VAL A 60 -2.33 -1.55 -1.35
N ILE A 61 -1.22 -1.36 -0.62
CA ILE A 61 -1.18 -0.72 0.69
C ILE A 61 -0.33 0.55 0.62
N ASP A 62 -0.99 1.71 0.73
CA ASP A 62 -0.38 3.05 0.69
C ASP A 62 -0.66 3.80 2.00
N ASN A 63 0.29 3.97 2.92
CA ASN A 63 1.70 3.50 2.92
C ASN A 63 2.02 2.75 4.22
N LEU A 64 3.21 2.14 4.28
CA LEU A 64 3.68 1.45 5.49
C LEU A 64 3.66 2.35 6.74
N GLN A 65 4.01 3.63 6.61
CA GLN A 65 4.13 4.59 7.71
C GLN A 65 2.79 4.83 8.43
N PHE A 66 1.67 4.63 7.73
CA PHE A 66 0.32 4.62 8.28
C PHE A 66 0.13 3.63 9.43
N MET A 67 0.83 2.50 9.38
CA MET A 67 0.73 1.41 10.35
C MET A 67 1.78 1.48 11.47
N MET A 68 2.71 2.42 11.39
CA MET A 68 3.83 2.57 12.34
C MET A 68 3.59 3.65 13.41
N GLY A 69 2.36 4.11 13.54
CA GLY A 69 2.01 5.27 14.33
C GLY A 69 2.10 5.09 15.85
N GLN A 70 2.99 5.85 16.50
CA GLN A 70 3.18 6.08 17.97
C GLN A 70 4.36 5.40 18.68
N GLU A 71 5.38 4.86 18.02
CA GLU A 71 6.60 4.45 18.75
C GLU A 71 7.74 5.45 18.61
N ASN A 72 7.91 6.29 19.65
CA ASN A 72 9.03 7.20 19.86
C ASN A 72 10.37 6.48 20.17
N LEU A 73 10.47 5.18 19.84
CA LEU A 73 11.67 4.37 20.04
C LEU A 73 12.32 4.17 18.67
N SER A 74 13.26 5.05 18.33
CA SER A 74 14.04 4.97 17.08
C SER A 74 14.70 3.59 16.86
N LEU A 75 14.94 2.83 17.93
CA LEU A 75 15.46 1.47 17.91
C LEU A 75 14.41 0.41 17.55
N ASP A 76 13.13 0.61 17.89
CA ASP A 76 12.05 -0.38 17.67
C ASP A 76 11.41 -0.24 16.28
N LYS A 77 11.53 0.94 15.64
CA LYS A 77 10.94 1.20 14.31
C LYS A 77 11.33 0.17 13.24
N PHE A 78 12.57 -0.31 13.28
CA PHE A 78 13.02 -1.33 12.34
C PHE A 78 12.43 -2.70 12.65
N ALA A 79 12.37 -3.07 13.93
CA ALA A 79 11.73 -4.31 14.36
C ALA A 79 10.22 -4.31 14.04
N VAL A 80 9.54 -3.17 14.24
CA VAL A 80 8.15 -2.96 13.85
C VAL A 80 7.97 -3.06 12.34
N GLN A 81 8.83 -2.42 11.54
CA GLN A 81 8.81 -2.52 10.09
C GLN A 81 9.00 -3.97 9.61
N ASP A 82 9.97 -4.69 10.16
CA ASP A 82 10.21 -6.10 9.86
C ASP A 82 9.02 -6.98 10.26
N HIS A 83 8.41 -6.72 11.42
CA HIS A 83 7.21 -7.40 11.87
C HIS A 83 6.05 -7.19 10.88
N ILE A 84 5.80 -5.94 10.47
CA ILE A 84 4.74 -5.60 9.52
C ILE A 84 4.96 -6.28 8.16
N ILE A 85 6.18 -6.17 7.63
CA ILE A 85 6.56 -6.81 6.36
C ILE A 85 6.42 -8.32 6.45
N GLY A 86 6.88 -8.93 7.55
CA GLY A 86 6.76 -10.36 7.79
C GLY A 86 5.30 -10.83 7.81
N ALA A 87 4.42 -10.05 8.44
CA ALA A 87 3.00 -10.35 8.47
C ALA A 87 2.35 -10.26 7.08
N PHE A 88 2.70 -9.25 6.27
CA PHE A 88 2.22 -9.17 4.89
C PHE A 88 2.76 -10.29 3.99
N ARG A 89 4.02 -10.69 4.15
CA ARG A 89 4.55 -11.86 3.42
C ARG A 89 3.77 -13.12 3.78
N LYS A 90 3.55 -13.35 5.08
CA LYS A 90 2.76 -14.50 5.55
C LYS A 90 1.35 -14.49 4.99
N PHE A 91 0.69 -13.32 4.98
CA PHE A 91 -0.61 -13.15 4.34
C PHE A 91 -0.57 -13.50 2.85
N ALA A 92 0.38 -12.94 2.11
CA ALA A 92 0.50 -13.15 0.67
C ALA A 92 0.68 -14.64 0.33
N THR A 93 1.52 -15.34 1.09
CA THR A 93 1.73 -16.79 0.95
C THR A 93 0.48 -17.60 1.28
N ASN A 94 -0.17 -17.31 2.42
CA ASN A 94 -1.29 -18.12 2.90
C ASN A 94 -2.58 -17.91 2.10
N SER A 95 -2.79 -16.70 1.60
CA SER A 95 -4.00 -16.29 0.89
C SER A 95 -3.83 -16.35 -0.64
N CYS A 96 -2.66 -16.74 -1.14
CA CYS A 96 -2.30 -16.67 -2.56
C CYS A 96 -2.62 -15.30 -3.19
N CYS A 97 -2.43 -14.23 -2.42
CA CYS A 97 -2.79 -12.86 -2.77
C CYS A 97 -1.52 -12.03 -2.94
N HIS A 98 -1.37 -11.36 -4.07
CA HIS A 98 -0.25 -10.46 -4.31
C HIS A 98 -0.40 -9.20 -3.42
N VAL A 99 0.70 -8.74 -2.82
CA VAL A 99 0.68 -7.53 -1.97
C VAL A 99 1.72 -6.54 -2.50
N THR A 100 1.26 -5.35 -2.89
CA THR A 100 2.12 -4.21 -3.19
C THR A 100 2.09 -3.25 -2.00
N LEU A 101 3.25 -3.00 -1.41
CA LEU A 101 3.41 -2.11 -0.26
C LEU A 101 4.20 -0.87 -0.70
N ILE A 102 3.62 0.32 -0.49
CA ILE A 102 4.29 1.59 -0.72
C ILE A 102 5.06 1.96 0.56
N ILE A 103 6.35 2.26 0.39
CA ILE A 103 7.23 2.71 1.47
C ILE A 103 7.88 4.02 1.03
N HIS A 104 7.66 5.09 1.78
CA HIS A 104 8.44 6.32 1.59
C HIS A 104 9.87 6.13 2.12
N PRO A 105 10.92 6.34 1.31
CA PRO A 105 12.30 6.26 1.77
C PRO A 105 12.60 7.39 2.77
N ARG A 106 13.64 7.20 3.57
CA ARG A 106 14.15 8.29 4.42
C ARG A 106 14.68 9.42 3.53
N LYS A 107 14.62 10.65 4.04
CA LYS A 107 15.31 11.78 3.42
C LYS A 107 16.81 11.52 3.46
N GLU A 108 17.41 11.39 2.30
CA GLU A 108 18.87 11.42 2.11
C GLU A 108 19.29 12.86 1.76
N GLU A 109 20.59 13.12 1.75
CA GLU A 109 21.13 14.36 1.18
C GLU A 109 20.84 14.42 -0.33
N ASP A 110 20.52 15.61 -0.86
CA ASP A 110 20.02 15.79 -2.24
C ASP A 110 20.95 15.23 -3.33
N ASP A 111 22.25 15.13 -3.05
CA ASP A 111 23.28 14.63 -3.97
C ASP A 111 23.52 13.10 -3.87
N LYS A 112 22.74 12.38 -3.05
CA LYS A 112 22.88 10.92 -2.88
C LYS A 112 21.73 10.17 -3.55
N GLU A 113 22.10 9.24 -4.43
CA GLU A 113 21.13 8.28 -4.96
C GLU A 113 20.56 7.41 -3.83
N LEU A 114 19.26 7.11 -3.92
CA LEU A 114 18.59 6.22 -2.99
C LEU A 114 19.18 4.81 -3.10
N GLN A 115 19.57 4.24 -1.96
CA GLN A 115 20.07 2.88 -1.90
C GLN A 115 19.06 1.98 -1.19
N THR A 116 19.24 0.65 -1.24
CA THR A 116 18.41 -0.30 -0.46
C THR A 116 18.42 0.04 1.03
N ALA A 117 19.52 0.60 1.54
CA ALA A 117 19.64 1.10 2.91
C ALA A 117 18.79 2.35 3.20
N SER A 118 18.42 3.14 2.18
CA SER A 118 17.50 4.28 2.32
C SER A 118 16.05 3.85 2.59
N ILE A 119 15.75 2.55 2.37
CA ILE A 119 14.45 1.90 2.63
C ILE A 119 14.49 1.07 3.93
N PHE A 120 15.65 0.49 4.28
CA PHE A 120 15.82 -0.43 5.43
C PHE A 120 16.95 -0.01 6.37
N GLY A 121 16.70 -0.05 7.68
CA GLY A 121 17.78 -0.14 8.65
C GLY A 121 17.96 -1.58 9.09
N THR A 122 19.18 -2.06 8.91
CA THR A 122 19.74 -3.33 9.42
C THR A 122 19.21 -4.66 8.88
N ALA A 123 18.03 -4.75 8.26
CA ALA A 123 17.52 -6.03 7.78
C ALA A 123 18.04 -6.38 6.38
N LYS A 124 18.93 -7.39 6.29
CA LYS A 124 19.26 -8.07 5.04
C LYS A 124 17.97 -8.70 4.47
N VAL A 125 17.51 -8.19 3.34
CA VAL A 125 16.55 -8.89 2.49
C VAL A 125 17.33 -9.98 1.74
N GLY A 126 17.39 -11.17 2.31
CA GLY A 126 17.83 -12.36 1.59
C GLY A 126 16.76 -12.75 0.57
N LEU A 127 17.16 -12.86 -0.69
CA LEU A 127 16.40 -13.56 -1.74
C LEU A 127 16.32 -15.06 -1.41
#